data_AF-K9FRU5-F1
#
_entry.id   AF-K9FRU5-F1
#
_cell.length_a   1.000
_cell.length_b   1.000
_cell.length_c   1.000
_cell.angle_alpha   90.00
_cell.angle_beta   90.00
_cell.angle_gamma   90.00
#
_symmetry.space_group_name_H-M   'P 1'
#
loop_
_entity.id
_entity.type
_entity.pdbx_description
1 polymer ?
#
loop_
_entity_poly.entity_id
_entity_poly.type
_entity_poly.pdbx_seq_one_letter_code
_entity_poly.pdbx_strand_id
1 'polypeptide(L)'
;MNAPGLNLATTNTTTAICRVAEPIALTSIFPYSWVMVKDFHVDNGNNASFYAGILISAFSLAEALTGMLWGALSDRVGRKPILISGCAGTTASLILVGMAPNFWVALAGRALGGALNGNIGVIQTMVGELVKRPEH
;
A
#
# COMPACT_ATOMS: atom_id res chain seq x y z
N MET A 1 -0.56 -17.55 34.18
CA MET A 1 0.60 -18.06 33.43
C MET A 1 0.22 -18.09 31.95
N ASN A 2 0.48 -16.99 31.21
CA ASN A 2 0.18 -16.90 29.78
C ASN A 2 1.38 -17.39 28.99
N ALA A 3 1.24 -18.48 28.23
CA ALA A 3 2.29 -19.05 27.42
C ALA A 3 2.71 -18.04 26.31
N PRO A 4 3.95 -17.50 26.33
CA PRO A 4 4.39 -16.49 25.37
C PRO A 4 4.52 -16.99 23.92
N GLY A 5 4.43 -18.31 23.68
CA GLY A 5 4.51 -18.91 22.35
C GLY A 5 3.23 -18.84 21.51
N LEU A 6 2.04 -18.83 22.13
CA LEU A 6 0.77 -18.85 21.38
C LEU A 6 0.50 -17.49 20.70
N ASN A 7 0.84 -16.39 21.39
CA ASN A 7 0.58 -15.03 20.92
C ASN A 7 1.46 -14.65 19.72
N LEU A 8 2.69 -15.18 19.63
CA LEU A 8 3.57 -14.95 18.47
C LEU A 8 3.04 -15.61 17.20
N ALA A 9 2.54 -16.84 17.27
CA ALA A 9 2.00 -17.57 16.12
C ALA A 9 0.71 -16.93 15.58
N THR A 10 -0.21 -16.55 16.47
CA THR A 10 -1.46 -15.87 16.09
C THR A 10 -1.18 -14.50 15.49
N THR A 11 -0.25 -13.73 16.07
CA THR A 11 0.07 -12.40 15.53
C THR A 11 0.76 -12.50 14.15
N ASN A 12 1.66 -13.46 13.95
CA ASN A 12 2.34 -13.66 12.66
C ASN A 12 1.36 -14.07 11.55
N THR A 13 0.38 -14.92 11.87
CA THR A 13 -0.65 -15.34 10.92
C THR A 13 -1.60 -14.21 10.54
N THR A 14 -2.02 -13.37 11.50
CA THR A 14 -2.84 -12.17 11.18
C THR A 14 -2.10 -11.21 10.24
N THR A 15 -0.80 -10.98 10.48
CA THR A 15 -0.02 -10.08 9.61
C THR A 15 0.19 -10.66 8.21
N ALA A 16 0.34 -11.99 8.09
CA ALA A 16 0.43 -12.68 6.80
C ALA A 16 -0.88 -12.60 6.01
N ILE A 17 -2.04 -12.72 6.67
CA ILE A 17 -3.36 -12.59 6.03
C ILE A 17 -3.56 -11.14 5.52
N CYS A 18 -3.25 -10.13 6.33
CA CYS A 18 -3.32 -8.72 5.91
C CYS A 18 -2.40 -8.42 4.71
N ARG A 19 -1.20 -9.00 4.68
CA ARG A 19 -0.25 -8.89 3.57
C ARG A 19 -0.79 -9.46 2.25
N VAL A 20 -1.63 -10.49 2.30
CA VAL A 20 -2.25 -11.08 1.09
C VAL A 20 -3.46 -10.27 0.64
N ALA A 21 -4.19 -9.64 1.55
CA ALA A 21 -5.34 -8.78 1.22
C ALA A 21 -4.93 -7.49 0.48
N GLU A 22 -3.75 -6.97 0.77
CA GLU A 22 -3.26 -5.71 0.21
C GLU A 22 -3.06 -5.72 -1.33
N PRO A 23 -2.38 -6.71 -1.95
CA PRO A 23 -2.30 -6.80 -3.40
C PRO A 23 -3.68 -7.00 -4.05
N ILE A 24 -4.63 -7.66 -3.39
CA ILE A 24 -6.00 -7.82 -3.89
C ILE A 24 -6.71 -6.46 -3.96
N ALA A 25 -6.51 -5.61 -2.95
CA ALA A 25 -7.08 -4.27 -2.92
C ALA A 25 -6.41 -3.35 -3.97
N LEU A 26 -5.09 -3.48 -4.17
CA LEU A 26 -4.34 -2.77 -5.20
C LEU A 26 -4.76 -3.17 -6.61
N THR A 27 -4.97 -4.46 -6.87
CA THR A 27 -5.40 -4.92 -8.19
C THR A 27 -6.86 -4.58 -8.49
N SER A 28 -7.72 -4.55 -7.47
CA SER A 28 -9.11 -4.10 -7.60
C SER A 28 -9.21 -2.66 -8.09
N ILE A 29 -8.21 -1.84 -7.83
CA ILE A 29 -8.20 -0.42 -8.15
C ILE A 29 -8.05 -0.13 -9.64
N PHE A 30 -7.46 -1.05 -10.42
CA PHE A 30 -7.30 -0.91 -11.87
C PHE A 30 -8.65 -0.76 -12.59
N PRO A 31 -9.63 -1.66 -12.41
CA PRO A 31 -10.94 -1.52 -13.03
C PRO A 31 -11.74 -0.32 -12.49
N TYR A 32 -11.64 -0.02 -11.19
CA TYR A 32 -12.36 1.12 -10.60
C TYR A 32 -11.83 2.48 -11.08
N SER A 33 -10.52 2.61 -11.28
CA SER A 33 -9.89 3.87 -11.71
C SER A 33 -10.46 4.38 -13.04
N TRP A 34 -10.80 3.48 -13.96
CA TRP A 34 -11.36 3.86 -15.26
C TRP A 34 -12.80 4.37 -15.15
N VAL A 35 -13.64 3.71 -14.35
CA VAL A 35 -15.02 4.14 -14.09
C VAL A 35 -15.05 5.47 -13.34
N MET A 36 -14.21 5.62 -12.32
CA MET A 36 -14.12 6.84 -11.51
C MET A 36 -13.69 8.06 -12.33
N VAL A 37 -12.75 7.89 -13.26
CA VAL A 37 -12.35 8.97 -14.18
C VAL A 37 -13.47 9.35 -15.15
N LYS A 38 -14.29 8.37 -15.56
CA LYS A 38 -15.48 8.63 -16.38
C LYS A 38 -16.53 9.45 -15.63
N ASP A 39 -16.78 9.13 -14.37
CA ASP A 39 -17.75 9.85 -13.53
C ASP A 39 -17.32 11.30 -13.26
N PHE A 40 -16.01 11.57 -13.17
CA PHE A 40 -15.49 12.91 -12.93
C PHE A 40 -15.57 13.87 -14.14
N HIS A 41 -15.99 13.41 -15.34
CA HIS A 41 -16.15 14.24 -16.54
C HIS A 41 -14.95 15.17 -16.83
N VAL A 42 -13.72 14.75 -16.49
CA VAL A 42 -12.53 15.62 -16.50
C VAL A 42 -12.20 16.14 -17.91
N ASP A 43 -12.50 15.36 -18.96
CA ASP A 43 -12.31 15.77 -20.35
C ASP A 43 -13.00 14.79 -21.33
N ASN A 44 -14.22 15.10 -21.80
CA ASN A 44 -14.95 14.50 -22.94
C ASN A 44 -14.85 12.97 -23.21
N GLY A 45 -14.49 12.16 -22.20
CA GLY A 45 -14.32 10.71 -22.29
C GLY A 45 -13.09 10.20 -23.06
N ASN A 46 -12.38 11.05 -23.81
CA ASN A 46 -11.33 10.60 -24.73
C ASN A 46 -9.98 10.29 -24.05
N ASN A 47 -9.71 10.88 -22.87
CA ASN A 47 -8.44 10.76 -22.16
C ASN A 47 -8.53 9.94 -20.85
N ALA A 48 -9.60 9.15 -20.66
CA ALA A 48 -9.85 8.45 -19.39
C ALA A 48 -8.69 7.51 -18.97
N SER A 49 -8.10 6.81 -19.94
CA SER A 49 -6.95 5.92 -19.69
C SER A 49 -5.70 6.67 -19.24
N PHE A 50 -5.50 7.91 -19.70
CA PHE A 50 -4.36 8.75 -19.31
C PHE A 50 -4.48 9.19 -17.85
N TYR A 51 -5.65 9.67 -17.43
CA TYR A 51 -5.92 10.06 -16.05
C TYR A 51 -5.91 8.87 -15.08
N ALA A 52 -6.40 7.69 -15.51
CA ALA A 52 -6.26 6.46 -14.73
C ALA A 52 -4.77 6.10 -14.52
N GLY A 53 -3.95 6.25 -15.57
CA GLY A 53 -2.50 6.10 -15.50
C GLY A 53 -1.85 7.05 -14.49
N ILE A 54 -2.27 8.31 -14.45
CA ILE A 54 -1.80 9.31 -13.46
C ILE A 54 -2.16 8.90 -12.03
N LEU A 55 -3.38 8.43 -11.78
CA LEU A 55 -3.79 7.96 -10.46
C LEU A 55 -2.97 6.77 -9.97
N ILE A 56 -2.66 5.84 -10.87
CA ILE A 56 -1.86 4.65 -10.58
C ILE A 56 -0.40 5.07 -10.32
N SER A 57 0.18 5.89 -11.20
CA SER A 57 1.59 6.31 -11.07
C SER A 57 1.82 7.19 -9.86
N ALA A 58 0.85 8.02 -9.44
CA ALA A 58 0.96 8.82 -8.22
C ALA A 58 1.09 7.96 -6.96
N PHE A 59 0.37 6.83 -6.90
CA PHE A 59 0.52 5.86 -5.81
C PHE A 59 1.93 5.26 -5.82
N SER A 60 2.38 4.74 -6.97
CA SER A 60 3.71 4.13 -7.08
C SER A 60 4.85 5.13 -6.85
N LEU A 61 4.69 6.39 -7.25
CA LEU A 61 5.68 7.44 -7.03
C LEU A 61 5.77 7.79 -5.54
N ALA A 62 4.63 7.97 -4.86
CA ALA A 62 4.60 8.24 -3.43
C ALA A 62 5.20 7.07 -2.63
N GLU A 63 4.85 5.84 -3.00
CA GLU A 63 5.40 4.62 -2.42
C GLU A 63 6.92 4.50 -2.67
N ALA A 64 7.41 4.84 -3.85
CA ALA A 64 8.84 4.80 -4.14
C ALA A 64 9.63 5.81 -3.27
N LEU A 65 9.06 7.00 -3.03
CA LEU A 65 9.68 8.02 -2.20
C LEU A 65 9.68 7.65 -0.71
N THR A 66 8.58 7.08 -0.21
CA THR A 66 8.45 6.73 1.21
C THR A 66 8.96 5.33 1.54
N GLY A 67 9.12 4.45 0.56
CA GLY A 67 9.53 3.05 0.76
C GLY A 67 10.88 2.91 1.45
N MET A 68 11.86 3.76 1.13
CA MET A 68 13.17 3.76 1.77
C MET A 68 13.10 4.28 3.22
N LEU A 69 12.25 5.27 3.48
CA LEU A 69 12.01 5.82 4.82
C LEU A 69 11.32 4.80 5.72
N TRP A 70 10.28 4.13 5.22
CA TRP A 70 9.55 3.09 5.96
C TRP A 70 10.39 1.83 6.17
N GLY A 71 11.28 1.47 5.24
CA GLY A 71 12.25 0.39 5.44
C GLY A 71 13.16 0.65 6.63
N ALA A 72 13.80 1.83 6.68
CA ALA A 72 14.66 2.21 7.80
C ALA A 72 13.89 2.36 9.12
N LEU A 73 12.65 2.86 9.08
CA LEU A 73 11.79 2.99 10.26
C LEU A 73 11.33 1.61 10.77
N SER A 74 11.06 0.67 9.87
CA SER A 74 10.70 -0.71 10.17
C SER A 74 11.81 -1.43 10.93
N ASP A 75 13.07 -1.18 10.60
CA ASP A 75 14.20 -1.79 11.28
C ASP A 75 14.41 -1.23 12.71
N ARG A 76 13.90 -0.02 13.02
CA ARG A 76 13.95 0.58 14.37
C ARG A 76 12.74 0.26 15.24
N VAL A 77 11.54 0.29 14.67
CA VAL A 77 10.27 0.16 15.42
C VAL A 77 9.77 -1.30 15.44
N GLY A 78 10.32 -2.14 14.57
CA GLY A 78 9.94 -3.53 14.40
C GLY A 78 8.95 -3.71 13.25
N ARG A 79 9.08 -4.81 12.52
CA ARG A 79 8.35 -5.06 11.25
C ARG A 79 6.83 -5.15 11.40
N LYS A 80 6.32 -5.63 12.55
CA LYS A 80 4.89 -5.84 12.80
C LYS A 80 4.03 -4.57 12.77
N PRO A 81 4.33 -3.50 13.53
CA PRO A 81 3.50 -2.29 13.52
C PRO A 81 3.50 -1.58 12.16
N ILE A 82 4.64 -1.56 11.43
CA ILE A 82 4.73 -0.94 10.09
C ILE A 82 3.79 -1.63 9.10
N LEU A 83 3.70 -2.97 9.16
CA LEU A 83 2.82 -3.75 8.30
C LEU A 83 1.35 -3.37 8.49
N ILE A 84 0.94 -3.23 9.75
CA ILE A 84 -0.45 -2.92 10.11
C ILE A 84 -0.77 -1.47 9.75
N SER A 85 0.16 -0.53 9.97
CA SER A 85 -0.03 0.87 9.57
C SER A 85 -0.13 1.04 8.06
N GLY A 86 0.65 0.29 7.28
CA GLY A 86 0.55 0.27 5.81
C GLY A 86 -0.82 -0.21 5.34
N CYS A 87 -1.30 -1.33 5.88
CA CYS A 87 -2.62 -1.86 5.55
C CYS A 87 -3.75 -0.89 5.93
N ALA A 88 -3.67 -0.28 7.12
CA ALA A 88 -4.63 0.75 7.55
C ALA A 88 -4.59 2.00 6.65
N GLY A 89 -3.40 2.43 6.22
CA GLY A 89 -3.21 3.53 5.27
C GLY A 89 -3.84 3.22 3.90
N THR A 90 -3.68 1.99 3.41
CA THR A 90 -4.30 1.52 2.17
C THR A 90 -5.83 1.52 2.28
N THR A 91 -6.38 1.01 3.39
CA THR A 91 -7.84 1.03 3.63
C THR A 91 -8.37 2.46 3.71
N ALA A 92 -7.70 3.35 4.43
CA ALA A 92 -8.09 4.75 4.52
C ALA A 92 -8.05 5.44 3.15
N SER A 93 -6.99 5.19 2.36
CA SER A 93 -6.87 5.70 1.00
C SER A 93 -8.01 5.24 0.09
N LEU A 94 -8.36 3.94 0.15
CA LEU A 94 -9.47 3.37 -0.62
C LEU A 94 -10.81 4.01 -0.28
N ILE A 95 -11.09 4.23 1.01
CA ILE A 95 -12.31 4.90 1.45
C ILE A 95 -12.34 6.35 0.94
N LEU A 96 -11.22 7.06 1.07
CA LEU A 96 -11.10 8.46 0.66
C LEU A 96 -11.25 8.62 -0.86
N VAL A 97 -10.67 7.71 -1.64
CA VAL A 97 -10.84 7.64 -3.11
C VAL A 97 -12.28 7.27 -3.47
N GLY A 98 -12.90 6.32 -2.76
CA GLY A 98 -14.29 5.92 -2.99
C GLY A 98 -15.31 7.01 -2.69
N MET A 99 -14.99 7.93 -1.78
CA MET A 99 -15.81 9.11 -1.45
C MET A 99 -15.34 10.39 -2.14
N ALA A 100 -14.36 10.31 -3.06
CA ALA A 100 -13.78 11.50 -3.65
C ALA A 100 -14.77 12.22 -4.58
N PRO A 101 -15.03 13.53 -4.38
CA PRO A 101 -15.93 14.30 -5.22
C PRO A 101 -15.27 14.83 -6.50
N ASN A 102 -13.94 14.78 -6.59
CA ASN A 102 -13.19 15.22 -7.76
C ASN A 102 -11.89 14.42 -7.95
N PHE A 103 -11.33 14.49 -9.16
CA PHE A 103 -10.10 13.78 -9.52
C PHE A 103 -8.90 14.14 -8.63
N TRP A 104 -8.78 15.41 -8.24
CA TRP A 104 -7.67 15.89 -7.41
C TRP A 104 -7.70 15.32 -5.99
N VAL A 105 -8.88 15.16 -5.39
CA VAL A 105 -9.06 14.52 -4.08
C VAL A 105 -8.74 13.04 -4.18
N ALA A 106 -9.16 12.37 -5.26
CA ALA A 106 -8.77 10.98 -5.49
C ALA A 106 -7.25 10.84 -5.66
N LEU A 107 -6.60 11.77 -6.38
CA LEU A 107 -5.15 11.80 -6.58
C LEU A 107 -4.41 12.02 -5.25
N ALA A 108 -4.86 12.96 -4.43
CA ALA A 108 -4.31 13.20 -3.11
C ALA A 108 -4.51 11.97 -2.20
N GLY A 109 -5.69 11.35 -2.23
CA GLY A 109 -5.98 10.12 -1.50
C GLY A 109 -5.03 8.99 -1.89
N ARG A 110 -4.72 8.84 -3.18
CA ARG A 110 -3.74 7.86 -3.68
C ARG A 110 -2.32 8.17 -3.29
N ALA A 111 -1.89 9.42 -3.40
CA ALA A 111 -0.56 9.84 -2.98
C ALA A 111 -0.36 9.60 -1.48
N LEU A 112 -1.36 9.93 -0.65
CA LEU A 112 -1.34 9.64 0.78
C LEU A 112 -1.34 8.13 1.05
N GLY A 113 -2.13 7.35 0.31
CA GLY A 113 -2.15 5.90 0.40
C GLY A 113 -0.78 5.28 0.11
N GLY A 114 -0.13 5.68 -0.99
CA GLY A 114 1.21 5.22 -1.36
C GLY A 114 2.27 5.68 -0.36
N ALA A 115 2.18 6.93 0.12
CA ALA A 115 3.09 7.46 1.12
C ALA A 115 3.03 6.68 2.44
N LEU A 116 1.84 6.27 2.87
CA LEU A 116 1.61 5.47 4.07
C LEU A 116 1.86 3.97 3.86
N ASN A 117 1.86 3.52 2.60
CA ASN A 117 2.07 2.13 2.23
C ASN A 117 3.53 1.88 1.80
N GLY A 118 4.44 1.77 2.78
CA GLY A 118 5.85 1.43 2.54
C GLY A 118 6.12 -0.07 2.38
N ASN A 119 5.10 -0.89 2.12
CA ASN A 119 5.20 -2.34 2.33
C ASN A 119 6.10 -3.05 1.33
N ILE A 120 6.31 -2.50 0.13
CA ILE A 120 7.26 -3.05 -0.86
C ILE A 120 8.71 -2.93 -0.37
N GLY A 121 9.09 -1.81 0.26
CA GLY A 121 10.45 -1.60 0.80
C GLY A 121 10.79 -2.57 1.94
N VAL A 122 9.81 -2.89 2.78
CA VAL A 122 9.95 -3.87 3.87
C VAL A 122 10.09 -5.30 3.33
N ILE A 123 9.42 -5.66 2.23
CA ILE A 123 9.59 -6.99 1.61
C ILE A 123 11.02 -7.16 1.09
N GLN A 124 11.55 -6.16 0.40
CA GLN A 124 12.92 -6.24 -0.15
C GLN A 124 13.97 -6.41 0.95
N THR A 125 13.82 -5.71 2.07
CA THR A 125 14.70 -5.86 3.24
C THR A 125 14.53 -7.22 3.93
N MET A 126 13.29 -7.73 4.08
CA MET A 126 13.05 -9.09 4.58
C MET A 126 13.68 -10.17 3.69
N VAL A 127 13.56 -10.03 2.37
CA VAL A 127 14.18 -10.97 1.41
C VAL A 127 15.70 -10.89 1.50
N GLY A 128 16.27 -9.69 1.59
CA GLY A 128 17.71 -9.51 1.79
C GLY A 128 18.25 -10.17 3.06
N GLU A 129 17.47 -10.20 4.14
CA GLU A 129 17.86 -10.91 5.37
C GLU A 129 17.64 -12.42 5.34
N LEU A 130 16.63 -12.89 4.60
CA LEU A 130 16.37 -14.31 4.41
C LEU A 130 17.40 -14.96 3.49
N VAL A 131 17.98 -14.18 2.56
CA VAL A 131 19.15 -14.59 1.78
C VAL A 131 20.38 -14.47 2.68
N LYS A 132 20.57 -15.45 3.57
CA LYS A 132 21.90 -15.73 4.13
C LYS A 132 22.81 -16.11 2.97
N ARG A 133 23.79 -15.27 2.66
CA ARG A 133 24.95 -15.66 1.86
C ARG A 133 25.52 -16.96 2.48
N PRO A 134 25.61 -18.07 1.75
CA PRO A 134 26.17 -19.34 2.26
C PRO A 134 27.67 -19.29 2.58
N GLU A 135 28.31 -18.12 2.55
CA GLU A 135 29.76 -17.97 2.60
C GLU A 135 30.14 -16.88 3.60
N HIS A 136 30.11 -17.27 4.88
CA HIS A 136 31.12 -17.08 5.94
C HIS A 136 30.51 -17.46 7.30
#